data_AF-A0A971L0D3-F1
#
_entry.id   AF-A0A971L0D3-F1
#
_cell.length_a   1.000
_cell.length_b   1.000
_cell.length_c   1.000
_cell.angle_alpha   90.00
_cell.angle_beta   90.00
_cell.angle_gamma   90.00
#
_symmetry.space_group_name_H-M   'P 1'
#
loop_
_entity.id
_entity.type
_entity.pdbx_description
1 polymer ?
#
loop_
_entity_poly.entity_id
_entity_poly.type
_entity_poly.pdbx_seq_one_letter_code
_entity_poly.pdbx_strand_id
1 'polypeptide(L)'
;MSDIAFPSKALATTELKLQRERDTRTIISEFAADFMASSQEDFDAAINRALQRSGEYMSAHRTYVFLVSADGQRMNNTHEWCAAGITPEIENLQGIPSTRIIHEAVNQPLRTAV
;
A
#
# COMPACT_ATOMS: atom_id res chain seq x y z
N MET A 1 -54.64 -1.71 1.96
CA MET A 1 -53.53 -0.94 1.36
C MET A 1 -52.34 -1.09 2.27
N SER A 2 -51.43 -2.00 1.94
CA SER A 2 -50.20 -2.27 2.69
C SER A 2 -49.05 -1.51 2.05
N ASP A 3 -48.48 -0.56 2.79
CA ASP A 3 -47.21 0.09 2.47
C ASP A 3 -46.09 -0.96 2.43
N ILE A 4 -45.57 -1.22 1.23
CA ILE A 4 -44.29 -1.90 1.03
C ILE A 4 -43.22 -0.82 1.12
N ALA A 5 -42.78 -0.52 2.34
CA ALA A 5 -41.60 0.31 2.56
C ALA A 5 -40.34 -0.46 2.17
N PHE A 6 -39.59 0.10 1.21
CA PHE A 6 -38.39 -0.43 0.56
C PHE A 6 -37.33 -1.05 1.50
N PRO A 7 -36.94 -2.33 1.32
CA PRO A 7 -35.70 -2.88 1.85
C PRO A 7 -34.59 -2.82 0.78
N SER A 8 -34.23 -1.65 0.25
CA SER A 8 -33.22 -1.56 -0.83
C SER A 8 -31.82 -1.12 -0.35
N LYS A 9 -31.75 -0.14 0.56
CA LYS A 9 -30.45 0.47 0.93
C LYS A 9 -29.62 -0.42 1.86
N ALA A 10 -30.25 -1.13 2.80
CA ALA A 10 -29.57 -1.98 3.78
C ALA A 10 -28.92 -3.21 3.12
N LEU A 11 -29.62 -3.88 2.20
CA LEU A 11 -29.10 -5.04 1.48
C LEU A 11 -27.90 -4.69 0.60
N ALA A 12 -27.99 -3.58 -0.16
CA ALA A 12 -26.87 -3.09 -0.98
C ALA A 12 -25.63 -2.73 -0.14
N THR A 13 -25.81 -2.21 1.08
CA THR A 13 -24.69 -1.88 1.97
C THR A 13 -24.01 -3.12 2.53
N THR A 14 -24.78 -4.18 2.83
CA THR A 14 -24.24 -5.48 3.26
C THR A 14 -23.48 -6.16 2.13
N GLU A 15 -24.04 -6.19 0.92
CA GLU A 15 -23.38 -6.76 -0.26
C GLU A 15 -22.06 -6.05 -0.57
N LEU A 16 -22.03 -4.71 -0.50
CA LEU A 16 -20.81 -3.93 -0.68
C LEU A 16 -19.73 -4.26 0.37
N LYS A 17 -20.12 -4.48 1.62
CA LYS A 17 -19.17 -4.89 2.68
C LYS A 17 -18.60 -6.28 2.41
N LEU A 18 -19.47 -7.24 2.09
CA LEU A 18 -19.05 -8.60 1.75
C LEU A 18 -18.13 -8.63 0.52
N GLN A 19 -18.46 -7.83 -0.51
CA GLN A 19 -17.63 -7.69 -1.69
C GLN A 19 -16.25 -7.13 -1.33
N ARG A 20 -16.17 -6.06 -0.53
CA ARG A 20 -14.89 -5.50 -0.06
C ARG A 20 -14.07 -6.49 0.76
N GLU A 21 -14.70 -7.25 1.63
CA GLU A 21 -14.01 -8.29 2.41
C GLU A 21 -13.46 -9.40 1.52
N ARG A 22 -14.24 -9.81 0.52
CA ARG A 22 -13.81 -10.80 -0.48
C ARG A 22 -12.65 -10.27 -1.31
N ASP A 23 -12.74 -9.06 -1.84
CA ASP A 23 -11.71 -8.44 -2.67
C ASP A 23 -10.40 -8.29 -1.89
N THR A 24 -10.49 -7.81 -0.65
CA THR A 24 -9.33 -7.69 0.25
C THR A 24 -8.69 -9.05 0.52
N ARG A 25 -9.50 -10.09 0.80
CA ARG A 25 -9.00 -11.45 1.02
C ARG A 25 -8.31 -12.00 -0.24
N THR A 26 -8.88 -11.76 -1.41
CA THR A 26 -8.31 -12.19 -2.70
C THR A 26 -6.93 -11.59 -2.89
N ILE A 27 -6.80 -10.27 -2.74
CA ILE A 27 -5.53 -9.55 -2.90
C ILE A 27 -4.45 -10.08 -1.94
N ILE A 28 -4.78 -10.26 -0.66
CA ILE A 28 -3.84 -10.81 0.33
C ILE A 28 -3.40 -12.23 -0.07
N SER A 29 -4.34 -13.07 -0.52
CA SER A 29 -4.05 -14.45 -0.91
C SER A 29 -3.17 -14.51 -2.15
N GLU A 30 -3.38 -13.62 -3.13
CA GLU A 30 -2.55 -13.53 -4.33
C GLU A 30 -1.12 -13.11 -4.00
N PHE A 31 -0.92 -12.14 -3.09
CA PHE A 31 0.41 -11.72 -2.67
C PHE A 31 1.16 -12.85 -1.98
N ALA A 32 0.49 -13.55 -1.06
CA ALA A 32 1.07 -14.70 -0.38
C ALA A 32 1.46 -15.82 -1.36
N ALA A 33 0.60 -16.11 -2.34
CA ALA A 33 0.90 -17.10 -3.38
C ALA A 33 2.09 -16.69 -4.25
N ASP A 34 2.16 -15.43 -4.67
CA ASP A 34 3.26 -14.89 -5.48
C ASP A 34 4.60 -14.94 -4.70
N PHE A 35 4.58 -14.56 -3.41
CA PHE A 35 5.75 -14.64 -2.54
C PHE A 35 6.22 -16.08 -2.31
N MET A 36 5.30 -17.03 -2.08
CA MET A 36 5.67 -18.44 -1.91
C MET A 36 6.23 -19.08 -3.19
N ALA A 37 5.79 -18.62 -4.36
CA ALA A 37 6.25 -19.12 -5.64
C ALA A 37 7.56 -18.46 -6.12
N SER A 38 7.95 -17.33 -5.52
CA SER A 38 9.12 -16.56 -5.93
C SER A 38 10.41 -17.19 -5.41
N SER A 39 11.42 -17.23 -6.28
CA SER A 39 12.79 -17.51 -5.89
C SER A 39 13.38 -16.32 -5.12
N GLN A 40 14.56 -16.50 -4.53
CA GLN A 40 15.27 -15.38 -3.91
C GLN A 40 15.65 -14.29 -4.91
N GLU A 41 15.91 -14.65 -6.18
CA GLU A 41 16.25 -13.71 -7.25
C GLU A 41 15.02 -12.92 -7.72
N ASP A 42 13.82 -13.48 -7.60
CA ASP A 42 12.57 -12.87 -8.06
C ASP A 42 11.79 -12.14 -6.96
N PHE A 43 12.23 -12.23 -5.70
CA PHE A 43 11.46 -11.77 -4.55
C PHE A 43 11.22 -10.25 -4.56
N ASP A 44 12.22 -9.46 -4.94
CA ASP A 44 12.09 -8.00 -5.07
C ASP A 44 11.05 -7.64 -6.15
N ALA A 45 11.03 -8.40 -7.26
CA ALA A 45 10.03 -8.21 -8.30
C ALA A 45 8.61 -8.55 -7.79
N ALA A 46 8.48 -9.57 -6.95
CA ALA A 46 7.21 -9.90 -6.31
C ALA A 46 6.73 -8.80 -5.35
N ILE A 47 7.63 -8.21 -4.55
CA ILE A 47 7.32 -7.05 -3.70
C ILE A 47 6.80 -5.89 -4.54
N ASN A 48 7.48 -5.56 -5.65
CA ASN A 48 7.06 -4.48 -6.54
C ASN A 48 5.67 -4.72 -7.15
N ARG A 49 5.36 -5.96 -7.56
CA ARG A 49 4.01 -6.32 -8.03
C ARG A 49 2.96 -6.15 -6.94
N ALA A 50 3.26 -6.56 -5.71
CA ALA A 50 2.35 -6.40 -4.57
C ALA A 50 2.08 -4.92 -4.25
N LEU A 51 3.13 -4.08 -4.26
CA LEU A 51 3.01 -2.63 -4.07
C LEU A 51 2.14 -1.97 -5.14
N GLN A 52 2.34 -2.34 -6.41
CA GLN A 52 1.51 -1.85 -7.51
C GLN A 52 0.04 -2.22 -7.33
N ARG A 53 -0.26 -3.51 -7.15
CA ARG A 53 -1.64 -4.01 -7.03
C ARG A 53 -2.37 -3.40 -5.83
N SER A 54 -1.68 -3.25 -4.70
CA SER A 54 -2.25 -2.62 -3.51
C SER A 54 -2.50 -1.13 -3.73
N GLY A 55 -1.58 -0.42 -4.38
CA GLY A 55 -1.73 0.98 -4.74
C GLY A 55 -2.93 1.22 -5.66
N GLU A 56 -3.06 0.42 -6.72
CA GLU A 56 -4.19 0.46 -7.66
C GLU A 56 -5.53 0.15 -6.95
N TYR A 57 -5.59 -0.91 -6.16
CA TYR A 57 -6.81 -1.30 -5.41
C TYR A 57 -7.26 -0.22 -4.42
N MET A 58 -6.32 0.39 -3.70
CA MET A 58 -6.60 1.44 -2.71
C MET A 58 -6.74 2.83 -3.34
N SER A 59 -6.49 2.98 -4.64
CA SER A 59 -6.36 4.27 -5.32
C SER A 59 -5.35 5.20 -4.64
N ALA A 60 -4.23 4.63 -4.17
CA ALA A 60 -3.16 5.38 -3.53
C ALA A 60 -2.23 6.00 -4.58
N HIS A 61 -1.68 7.18 -4.29
CA HIS A 61 -0.66 7.79 -5.15
C HIS A 61 0.70 7.08 -5.08
N ARG A 62 1.04 6.54 -3.89
CA ARG A 62 2.29 5.82 -3.63
C ARG A 62 2.08 4.71 -2.61
N THR A 63 2.86 3.65 -2.74
CA THR A 63 2.98 2.55 -1.77
C THR A 63 4.46 2.22 -1.57
N TYR A 64 4.82 1.80 -0.35
CA TYR A 64 6.23 1.64 0.05
C TYR A 64 6.46 0.37 0.87
N VAL A 65 7.68 -0.16 0.80
CA VAL A 65 8.26 -1.02 1.83
C VAL A 65 9.46 -0.32 2.45
N PHE A 66 9.47 -0.24 3.78
CA PHE A 66 10.60 0.27 4.54
C PHE A 66 11.34 -0.86 5.25
N LEU A 67 12.65 -0.90 5.08
CA LEU A 67 13.53 -1.74 5.87
C LEU A 67 14.06 -0.94 7.06
N VAL A 68 13.73 -1.40 8.27
CA VAL A 68 14.20 -0.79 9.52
C VAL A 68 15.59 -1.34 9.85
N SER A 69 16.49 -0.46 10.29
CA SER A 69 17.83 -0.85 10.74
C SER A 69 17.78 -1.78 11.96
N ALA A 70 18.85 -2.56 12.17
CA ALA A 70 18.91 -3.52 13.27
C ALA A 70 18.75 -2.90 14.67
N ASP A 71 19.17 -1.64 14.84
CA ASP A 71 19.00 -0.86 16.08
C ASP A 71 17.60 -0.21 16.22
N GLY A 72 16.73 -0.38 15.22
CA GLY A 72 15.39 0.17 15.19
C GLY A 72 15.32 1.69 15.04
N GLN A 73 16.44 2.39 14.86
CA GLN A 73 16.48 3.86 14.89
C GLN A 73 16.24 4.51 13.52
N ARG A 74 16.56 3.80 12.44
CA ARG A 74 16.49 4.31 11.07
C ARG A 74 15.70 3.37 10.17
N MET A 75 15.23 3.89 9.07
CA MET A 75 14.60 3.10 8.02
C MET A 75 14.93 3.62 6.63
N ASN A 76 14.98 2.70 5.68
CA ASN A 76 15.27 2.95 4.27
C ASN A 76 14.06 2.54 3.45
N ASN A 77 13.62 3.39 2.51
CA ASN A 77 12.63 3.02 1.51
C ASN A 77 13.27 2.06 0.50
N THR A 78 13.00 0.77 0.60
CA THR A 78 13.66 -0.22 -0.27
C THR A 78 12.89 -0.52 -1.53
N HIS A 79 11.56 -0.34 -1.49
CA HIS A 79 10.67 -0.55 -2.63
C HIS A 79 9.60 0.52 -2.63
N GLU A 80 9.36 1.11 -3.80
CA GLU A 80 8.35 2.13 -4.00
C GLU A 80 7.59 1.85 -5.30
N TRP A 81 6.28 1.96 -5.24
CA TRP A 81 5.46 2.11 -6.44
C TRP A 81 4.78 3.48 -6.43
N CYS A 82 4.76 4.13 -7.60
CA CYS A 82 4.12 5.42 -7.83
C CYS A 82 3.04 5.29 -8.91
N ALA A 83 1.89 5.90 -8.68
CA ALA A 83 0.91 6.09 -9.75
C ALA A 83 1.46 7.02 -10.84
N ALA A 84 0.86 6.95 -12.04
CA ALA A 84 1.28 7.77 -13.16
C ALA A 84 1.26 9.27 -12.83
N GLY A 85 2.36 9.96 -13.12
CA GLY A 85 2.51 11.40 -12.86
C GLY A 85 2.88 11.77 -11.42
N ILE A 86 3.05 10.79 -10.53
CA ILE A 86 3.50 11.03 -9.16
C ILE A 86 5.03 10.93 -9.09
N THR A 87 5.66 11.93 -8.45
CA THR A 87 7.11 11.95 -8.26
C THR A 87 7.54 10.88 -7.24
N PRO A 88 8.53 10.04 -7.59
CA PRO A 88 9.13 9.07 -6.67
C PRO A 88 9.89 9.73 -5.52
N GLU A 89 9.87 9.09 -4.36
CA GLU A 89 10.55 9.52 -3.14
C GLU A 89 11.54 8.47 -2.62
N ILE A 90 11.76 7.37 -3.36
CA ILE A 90 12.67 6.28 -2.96
C ILE A 90 14.07 6.80 -2.64
N GLU A 91 14.62 7.72 -3.43
CA GLU A 91 15.96 8.26 -3.17
C GLU A 91 15.99 9.22 -1.97
N ASN A 92 14.90 9.95 -1.72
CA ASN A 92 14.82 10.96 -0.66
C ASN A 92 14.54 10.35 0.72
N LEU A 93 13.84 9.21 0.78
CA LEU A 93 13.41 8.55 2.02
C LEU A 93 14.38 7.47 2.47
N GLN A 94 15.68 7.82 2.48
CA GLN A 94 16.76 6.95 2.94
C GLN A 94 17.28 7.39 4.32
N GLY A 95 17.51 6.41 5.18
CA GLY A 95 18.08 6.59 6.51
C GLY A 95 17.24 7.48 7.44
N ILE A 96 15.94 7.64 7.20
CA ILE A 96 15.10 8.51 8.01
C ILE A 96 14.89 7.91 9.41
N PRO A 97 14.69 8.73 10.46
CA PRO A 97 14.35 8.21 11.78
C PRO A 97 13.10 7.33 11.73
N SER A 98 13.10 6.18 12.40
CA SER A 98 11.94 5.27 12.44
C SER A 98 10.73 5.88 13.13
N THR A 99 10.94 6.91 13.97
CA THR A 99 9.87 7.69 14.62
C THR A 99 9.21 8.72 13.70
N ARG A 100 9.75 8.94 12.49
CA ARG A 100 9.21 9.92 11.55
C ARG A 100 7.92 9.44 10.92
N ILE A 101 6.90 10.28 10.91
CA ILE A 101 5.65 10.02 10.18
C ILE A 101 5.90 10.23 8.68
N ILE A 102 5.79 9.17 7.88
CA ILE A 102 6.13 9.17 6.46
C ILE A 102 5.25 10.15 5.65
N HIS A 103 3.96 10.27 5.98
CA HIS A 103 3.07 11.23 5.31
C HIS A 103 3.55 12.69 5.44
N GLU A 104 4.18 13.05 6.57
CA GLU A 104 4.75 14.39 6.76
C GLU A 104 6.09 14.55 6.04
N ALA A 105 6.85 13.45 5.89
CA ALA A 105 8.15 13.47 5.24
C ALA A 105 8.06 13.84 3.76
N VAL A 106 7.03 13.33 3.07
CA VAL A 106 6.83 13.50 1.63
C VAL A 106 6.22 14.86 1.25
N ASN A 107 5.58 15.54 2.21
CA ASN A 107 4.93 16.83 1.99
C ASN A 107 5.76 18.02 2.51
N GLN A 108 7.00 17.79 2.96
CA GLN A 108 7.92 18.86 3.33
C GLN A 108 8.78 19.26 2.13
N PRO A 109 9.04 20.56 1.90
CA PRO A 109 10.00 20.97 0.89
C PRO A 109 11.34 20.29 1.20
N LEU A 110 11.94 19.66 0.18
CA LEU A 110 13.24 19.01 0.23
C LEU A 110 14.18 19.91 1.03
N ARG A 111 14.55 19.47 2.24
CA ARG A 111 15.56 20.19 3.02
C ARG A 111 16.82 20.13 2.19
N THR A 112 17.20 21.26 1.61
CA THR A 112 18.51 21.47 1.01
C THR A 112 19.55 20.94 2.00
N ALA A 113 20.26 19.88 1.59
CA ALA A 113 21.41 19.40 2.34
C ALA A 113 22.39 20.57 2.49
N VAL A 114 22.78 20.84 3.73
CA VAL A 114 23.93 21.69 4.08
C VAL A 114 25.18 20.84 3.94
#